data_AF-A0A6G9A9W5-F1
#
_entry.id   AF-A0A6G9A9W5-F1
#
_cell.length_a   1.000
_cell.length_b   1.000
_cell.length_c   1.000
_cell.angle_alpha   90.00
_cell.angle_beta   90.00
_cell.angle_gamma   90.00
#
_symmetry.space_group_name_H-M   'P 1'
#
loop_
_entity.id
_entity.type
_entity.pdbx_description
1 polymer ?
#
loop_
_entity_poly.entity_id
_entity_poly.type
_entity_poly.pdbx_seq_one_letter_code
_entity_poly.pdbx_strand_id
1 'polypeptide(L)'
;MASRRRNAGEWDASLRSVFEAPCARAGQVNDVYTYDEIPEGLRTQVVHIWGDTIGIPYVTSGPRGTTQKIQSTYQQIAKILRREYRVFTLTETNRDPDEDRHTFDELKLWFLTEGNTDRVLDAIELTARKIERVCSRHDYISPRRNNEELCKDAIAELNIRFKENGVGYQYSDGSIIRVDSQLIHTESVIPALTVLRDPAFERRRAVLDSAS
;
A
#
# COMPACT_ATOMS: atom_id res chain seq x y z
N MET A 1 -25.06 -18.62 36.93
CA MET A 1 -23.99 -17.69 36.53
C MET A 1 -23.71 -17.89 35.04
N ALA A 2 -24.27 -17.00 34.20
CA ALA A 2 -24.26 -17.16 32.75
C ALA A 2 -22.97 -16.58 32.14
N SER A 3 -22.16 -17.46 31.55
CA SER A 3 -20.99 -17.12 30.73
C SER A 3 -21.45 -16.63 29.36
N ARG A 4 -21.41 -15.31 29.13
CA ARG A 4 -21.55 -14.71 27.79
C ARG A 4 -20.35 -15.09 26.92
N ARG A 5 -20.50 -16.14 26.11
CA ARG A 5 -19.64 -16.40 24.95
C ARG A 5 -19.96 -15.32 23.90
N ARG A 6 -19.03 -14.40 23.64
CA ARG A 6 -19.13 -13.47 22.50
C ARG A 6 -18.69 -14.20 21.24
N ASN A 7 -19.62 -14.35 20.30
CA ASN A 7 -19.41 -14.95 18.99
C ASN A 7 -18.49 -14.05 18.15
N ALA A 8 -17.54 -14.65 17.44
CA ALA A 8 -16.56 -13.96 16.58
C ALA A 8 -17.17 -13.43 15.25
N GLY A 9 -18.49 -13.29 15.16
CA GLY A 9 -19.21 -12.83 13.96
C GLY A 9 -19.82 -11.42 14.06
N GLU A 10 -19.69 -10.73 15.19
CA GLU A 10 -20.26 -9.38 15.38
C GLU A 10 -19.30 -8.23 15.02
N TRP A 11 -18.05 -8.53 14.63
CA TRP A 11 -17.03 -7.51 14.38
C TRP A 11 -17.03 -6.90 12.97
N ASP A 12 -17.80 -7.44 12.01
CA ASP A 12 -17.71 -7.03 10.60
C ASP A 12 -18.66 -5.85 10.24
N ALA A 13 -19.82 -5.75 10.88
CA ALA A 13 -20.81 -4.71 10.52
C ALA A 13 -20.46 -3.30 11.05
N SER A 14 -19.86 -3.20 12.24
CA SER A 14 -19.57 -1.91 12.86
C SER A 14 -18.31 -1.23 12.32
N LEU A 15 -17.40 -1.98 11.67
CA LEU A 15 -16.21 -1.42 11.04
C LEU A 15 -16.50 -0.93 9.62
N ARG A 16 -17.43 -1.57 8.89
CA ARG A 16 -17.92 -1.07 7.60
C ARG A 16 -18.57 0.31 7.72
N SER A 17 -19.31 0.59 8.80
CA SER A 17 -19.93 1.92 9.00
C SER A 17 -18.95 3.05 9.35
N VAL A 18 -17.73 2.72 9.80
CA VAL A 18 -16.68 3.73 10.04
C VAL A 18 -16.00 4.14 8.73
N PHE A 19 -15.95 3.24 7.74
CA PHE A 19 -15.43 3.52 6.40
C PHE A 19 -16.45 4.18 5.45
N GLU A 20 -17.74 4.21 5.81
CA GLU A 20 -18.82 4.86 5.04
C GLU A 20 -19.23 6.25 5.59
N ALA A 21 -18.35 6.94 6.33
CA ALA A 21 -18.59 8.34 6.67
C ALA A 21 -18.36 9.24 5.43
N PRO A 22 -19.35 10.04 4.98
CA PRO A 22 -19.22 10.84 3.77
C PRO A 22 -18.08 11.86 3.88
N CYS A 23 -17.21 11.86 2.86
CA CYS A 23 -16.11 12.78 2.67
C CYS A 23 -16.62 14.23 2.52
N ALA A 24 -16.89 14.88 3.64
CA ALA A 24 -17.06 16.32 3.70
C ALA A 24 -15.67 16.96 3.85
N ARG A 25 -15.09 17.32 2.70
CA ARG A 25 -13.85 18.09 2.50
C ARG A 25 -12.53 17.31 2.59
N ALA A 26 -12.19 16.62 1.50
CA ALA A 26 -10.80 16.50 1.06
C ALA A 26 -10.68 17.22 -0.28
N GLY A 27 -9.95 18.33 -0.30
CA GLY A 27 -9.68 19.11 -1.50
C GLY A 27 -8.90 18.29 -2.53
N GLN A 28 -9.12 18.63 -3.81
CA GLN A 28 -8.29 18.30 -4.97
C GLN A 28 -7.50 16.99 -4.84
N VAL A 29 -8.14 15.88 -5.24
CA VAL A 29 -7.40 14.68 -5.63
C VAL A 29 -6.43 15.13 -6.72
N ASN A 30 -5.14 15.11 -6.40
CA ASN A 30 -4.09 15.56 -7.29
C ASN A 30 -4.10 14.60 -8.49
N ASP A 31 -4.48 15.08 -9.68
CA ASP A 31 -4.49 14.33 -10.96
C ASP A 31 -3.06 14.00 -11.47
N VAL A 32 -2.09 13.98 -10.56
CA VAL A 32 -0.69 13.72 -10.82
C VAL A 32 -0.27 12.59 -9.90
N TYR A 33 -0.13 11.39 -10.47
CA TYR A 33 0.48 10.28 -9.77
C TYR A 33 1.95 10.59 -9.48
N THR A 34 2.36 10.37 -8.23
CA THR A 34 3.76 10.46 -7.81
C THR A 34 4.39 9.07 -7.92
N TYR A 35 5.62 9.04 -8.45
CA TYR A 35 6.40 7.81 -8.63
C TYR A 35 7.73 7.85 -7.87
N ASP A 36 8.13 9.03 -7.41
CA ASP A 36 9.47 9.25 -6.88
C ASP A 36 9.59 8.89 -5.40
N GLU A 37 8.48 9.00 -4.64
CA GLU A 37 8.47 8.76 -3.19
C GLU A 37 7.18 8.06 -2.74
N ILE A 38 7.35 7.04 -1.87
CA ILE A 38 6.24 6.39 -1.15
C ILE A 38 6.09 7.07 0.20
N PRO A 39 4.93 7.73 0.47
CA PRO A 39 4.69 8.44 1.72
C PRO A 39 4.85 7.55 2.96
N GLU A 40 5.37 8.10 4.05
CA GLU A 40 5.55 7.39 5.32
C GLU A 40 4.25 6.80 5.87
N GLY A 41 3.13 7.51 5.68
CA GLY A 41 1.79 7.04 6.04
C GLY A 41 1.42 5.74 5.30
N LEU A 42 1.68 5.68 3.99
CA LEU A 42 1.44 4.49 3.18
C LEU A 42 2.34 3.33 3.64
N ARG A 43 3.63 3.60 3.93
CA ARG A 43 4.55 2.57 4.44
C ARG A 43 4.05 1.97 5.76
N THR A 44 3.54 2.81 6.66
CA THR A 44 2.97 2.35 7.94
C THR A 44 1.74 1.48 7.72
N GLN A 45 0.85 1.86 6.79
CA GLN A 45 -0.33 1.07 6.42
C GLN A 45 0.06 -0.29 5.85
N VAL A 46 1.09 -0.36 5.00
CA VAL A 46 1.61 -1.64 4.47
C VAL A 46 2.09 -2.56 5.60
N VAL A 47 2.79 -2.03 6.60
CA VAL A 47 3.23 -2.83 7.77
C VAL A 47 2.03 -3.36 8.57
N HIS A 48 0.94 -2.59 8.67
CA HIS A 48 -0.31 -3.07 9.28
C HIS A 48 -0.92 -4.22 8.47
N ILE A 49 -0.98 -4.09 7.14
CA ILE A 49 -1.43 -5.16 6.24
C ILE A 49 -0.61 -6.43 6.44
N TRP A 50 0.71 -6.33 6.59
CA TRP A 50 1.56 -7.48 6.90
C TRP A 50 1.18 -8.14 8.23
N GLY A 51 0.94 -7.33 9.26
CA GLY A 51 0.49 -7.81 10.57
C GLY A 51 -0.84 -8.56 10.52
N ASP A 52 -1.78 -8.09 9.69
CA ASP A 52 -3.12 -8.68 9.59
C ASP A 52 -3.16 -9.95 8.73
N THR A 53 -2.26 -10.07 7.76
CA THR A 53 -2.21 -11.20 6.81
C THR A 53 -1.15 -12.24 7.16
N ILE A 54 0.12 -11.82 7.27
CA ILE A 54 1.27 -12.67 7.59
C ILE A 54 1.29 -12.97 9.09
N GLY A 55 0.88 -12.00 9.92
CA GLY A 55 0.96 -12.08 11.37
C GLY A 55 2.19 -11.38 11.94
N ILE A 56 2.18 -11.16 13.24
CA ILE A 56 3.26 -10.56 14.02
C ILE A 56 3.82 -11.66 14.94
N PRO A 57 5.12 -12.02 14.84
CA PRO A 57 5.70 -13.18 15.54
C PRO A 57 5.39 -13.31 17.03
N TYR A 58 5.35 -12.19 17.75
CA TYR A 58 5.18 -12.13 19.21
C TYR A 58 3.76 -11.67 19.65
N VAL A 59 2.84 -11.43 18.71
CA VAL A 59 1.45 -11.01 19.02
C VAL A 59 0.43 -12.01 18.46
N THR A 60 0.63 -12.49 17.24
CA THR A 60 -0.34 -13.36 16.57
C THR A 60 -0.39 -14.72 17.24
N SER A 61 -1.52 -14.99 17.88
CA SER A 61 -1.81 -16.28 18.51
C SER A 61 -2.35 -17.26 17.48
N GLY A 62 -1.95 -18.53 17.59
CA GLY A 62 -2.41 -19.60 16.72
C GLY A 62 -2.10 -20.98 17.31
N PRO A 63 -2.38 -22.05 16.55
CA PRO A 63 -1.94 -23.40 16.89
C PRO A 63 -0.43 -23.49 17.15
N ARG A 64 0.01 -24.59 17.76
CA ARG A 64 1.44 -24.85 17.98
C ARG A 64 2.19 -24.76 16.64
N GLY A 65 3.25 -23.95 16.58
CA GLY A 65 4.05 -23.75 15.37
C GLY A 65 3.73 -22.48 14.57
N THR A 66 2.64 -21.75 14.89
CA THR A 66 2.27 -20.53 14.16
C THR A 66 3.36 -19.46 14.23
N THR A 67 3.90 -19.16 15.42
CA THR A 67 5.00 -18.18 15.58
C THR A 67 6.20 -18.55 14.71
N GLN A 68 6.62 -19.82 14.71
CA GLN A 68 7.75 -20.28 13.91
C GLN A 68 7.46 -20.17 12.40
N LYS A 69 6.23 -20.48 11.98
CA LYS A 69 5.79 -20.34 10.58
C LYS A 69 5.85 -18.87 10.15
N ILE A 70 5.34 -17.94 10.97
CA ILE A 70 5.38 -16.50 10.72
C ILE A 70 6.84 -16.02 10.63
N GLN A 71 7.69 -16.39 11.60
CA GLN A 71 9.11 -16.04 11.62
C GLN A 71 9.82 -16.55 10.36
N SER A 72 9.59 -17.80 9.97
CA SER A 72 10.17 -18.40 8.76
C SER A 72 9.72 -17.69 7.48
N THR A 73 8.49 -17.16 7.45
CA THR A 73 7.99 -16.40 6.29
C THR A 73 8.72 -15.08 6.15
N TYR A 74 8.88 -14.33 7.24
CA TYR A 74 9.67 -13.08 7.22
C TYR A 74 11.14 -13.32 6.92
N GLN A 75 11.71 -14.40 7.45
CA GLN A 75 13.09 -14.78 7.16
C GLN A 75 13.29 -15.09 5.66
N GLN A 76 12.34 -15.78 5.02
CA GLN A 76 12.38 -16.03 3.58
C GLN A 76 12.31 -14.72 2.78
N ILE A 77 11.44 -13.79 3.17
CA ILE A 77 11.31 -12.47 2.51
C ILE A 77 12.64 -11.72 2.62
N ALA A 78 13.19 -11.57 3.82
CA ALA A 78 14.45 -10.88 4.03
C ALA A 78 15.62 -11.55 3.29
N LYS A 79 15.68 -12.88 3.27
CA LYS A 79 16.71 -13.62 2.52
C LYS A 79 16.63 -13.37 1.00
N ILE A 80 15.43 -13.21 0.45
CA ILE A 80 15.27 -12.87 -0.98
C ILE A 80 15.77 -11.45 -1.24
N LEU A 81 15.32 -10.47 -0.45
CA LEU A 81 15.74 -9.07 -0.59
C LEU A 81 17.26 -8.90 -0.44
N ARG A 82 17.86 -9.54 0.56
CA ARG A 82 19.33 -9.52 0.77
C ARG A 82 20.10 -10.05 -0.44
N ARG A 83 19.61 -11.13 -1.07
CA ARG A 83 20.24 -11.71 -2.28
C ARG A 83 20.09 -10.82 -3.48
N GLU A 84 18.92 -10.23 -3.66
CA GLU A 84 18.62 -9.31 -4.76
C GLU A 84 19.47 -8.04 -4.70
N TYR A 85 19.56 -7.44 -3.51
CA TYR A 85 20.38 -6.25 -3.27
C TYR A 85 21.85 -6.54 -3.01
N ARG A 86 22.23 -7.82 -2.94
CA ARG A 86 23.60 -8.30 -2.69
C ARG A 86 24.18 -7.78 -1.37
N VAL A 87 23.33 -7.67 -0.34
CA VAL A 87 23.69 -7.20 1.00
C VAL A 87 23.62 -8.36 2.00
N PHE A 88 24.46 -8.32 3.04
CA PHE A 88 24.44 -9.33 4.10
C PHE A 88 23.31 -9.10 5.11
N THR A 89 22.99 -7.84 5.39
CA THR A 89 21.93 -7.41 6.30
C THR A 89 21.13 -6.28 5.64
N LEU A 90 19.85 -6.15 5.99
CA LEU A 90 19.01 -5.04 5.50
C LEU A 90 19.21 -3.78 6.35
N THR A 91 19.56 -3.95 7.63
CA THR A 91 19.95 -2.84 8.51
C THR A 91 21.32 -3.09 9.13
N GLU A 92 21.98 -2.03 9.56
CA GLU A 92 23.21 -2.13 10.36
C GLU A 92 22.84 -2.60 11.78
N THR A 93 22.92 -3.90 12.00
CA THR A 93 22.64 -4.52 13.29
C THR A 93 23.75 -5.49 13.67
N ASN A 94 24.09 -5.55 14.95
CA ASN A 94 25.04 -6.53 15.51
C ASN A 94 24.39 -7.90 15.78
N ARG A 95 23.15 -8.11 15.31
CA ARG A 95 22.41 -9.36 15.49
C ARG A 95 22.70 -10.31 14.34
N ASP A 96 22.62 -11.61 14.64
CA ASP A 96 22.77 -12.64 13.62
C ASP A 96 21.64 -12.51 12.58
N PRO A 97 21.95 -12.22 11.29
CA PRO A 97 20.94 -12.08 10.26
C PRO A 97 20.20 -13.39 9.94
N ASP A 98 20.72 -14.53 10.35
CA ASP A 98 20.07 -15.83 10.22
C ASP A 98 19.13 -16.16 11.39
N GLU A 99 19.06 -15.32 12.43
CA GLU A 99 18.11 -15.53 13.53
C GLU A 99 16.69 -15.04 13.19
N ASP A 100 15.76 -15.99 12.99
CA ASP A 100 14.39 -15.73 12.54
C ASP A 100 13.58 -14.81 13.48
N ARG A 101 13.94 -14.75 14.77
CA ARG A 101 13.18 -14.01 15.79
C ARG A 101 13.22 -12.50 15.59
N HIS A 102 14.30 -11.99 15.01
CA HIS A 102 14.55 -10.57 14.84
C HIS A 102 14.34 -10.09 13.40
N THR A 103 14.10 -11.01 12.46
CA THR A 103 13.98 -10.66 11.06
C THR A 103 12.77 -9.78 10.76
N PHE A 104 11.67 -9.93 11.51
CA PHE A 104 10.52 -9.04 11.38
C PHE A 104 10.86 -7.59 11.75
N ASP A 105 11.53 -7.38 12.88
CA ASP A 105 11.90 -6.03 13.34
C ASP A 105 12.93 -5.39 12.39
N GLU A 106 13.89 -6.17 11.90
CA GLU A 106 14.87 -5.73 10.90
C GLU A 106 14.18 -5.31 9.60
N LEU A 107 13.31 -6.15 9.06
CA LEU A 107 12.58 -5.88 7.82
C LEU A 107 11.67 -4.66 7.96
N LYS A 108 10.95 -4.57 9.08
CA LYS A 108 10.08 -3.43 9.39
C LYS A 108 10.89 -2.14 9.48
N LEU A 109 12.00 -2.15 10.22
CA LEU A 109 12.84 -0.96 10.38
C LEU A 109 13.40 -0.52 9.03
N TRP A 110 13.98 -1.45 8.27
CA TRP A 110 14.51 -1.18 6.93
C TRP A 110 13.43 -0.62 6.00
N PHE A 111 12.25 -1.22 5.96
CA PHE A 111 11.16 -0.78 5.07
C PHE A 111 10.69 0.66 5.37
N LEU A 112 10.68 1.05 6.65
CA LEU A 112 10.28 2.39 7.07
C LEU A 112 11.37 3.44 6.80
N THR A 113 12.65 3.06 6.82
CA THR A 113 13.78 4.00 6.64
C THR A 113 14.39 4.02 5.24
N GLU A 114 14.08 3.03 4.39
CA GLU A 114 14.66 2.92 3.04
C GLU A 114 14.25 4.11 2.16
N GLY A 115 15.25 4.82 1.65
CA GLY A 115 15.04 6.01 0.82
C GLY A 115 14.80 5.69 -0.66
N ASN A 116 15.22 4.50 -1.12
CA ASN A 116 15.05 4.11 -2.51
C ASN A 116 13.64 3.54 -2.76
N THR A 117 12.84 4.25 -3.56
CA THR A 117 11.46 3.87 -3.87
C THR A 117 11.34 2.54 -4.61
N ASP A 118 12.24 2.23 -5.54
CA ASP A 118 12.23 0.94 -6.26
C ASP A 118 12.39 -0.22 -5.27
N ARG A 119 13.33 -0.11 -4.32
CA ARG A 119 13.54 -1.15 -3.29
C ARG A 119 12.35 -1.33 -2.37
N VAL A 120 11.63 -0.26 -2.09
CA VAL A 120 10.41 -0.29 -1.27
C VAL A 120 9.29 -0.99 -2.07
N LEU A 121 9.15 -0.68 -3.36
CA LEU A 121 8.20 -1.35 -4.25
C LEU A 121 8.51 -2.85 -4.38
N ASP A 122 9.77 -3.23 -4.57
CA ASP A 122 10.21 -4.63 -4.63
C ASP A 122 9.81 -5.38 -3.35
N ALA A 123 9.98 -4.75 -2.18
CA ALA A 123 9.55 -5.32 -0.91
C ALA A 123 8.01 -5.43 -0.79
N ILE A 124 7.26 -4.44 -1.26
CA ILE A 124 5.78 -4.52 -1.31
C ILE A 124 5.34 -5.64 -2.25
N GLU A 125 5.93 -5.75 -3.44
CA GLU A 125 5.62 -6.79 -4.42
C GLU A 125 5.89 -8.17 -3.82
N LEU A 126 7.07 -8.36 -3.25
CA LEU A 126 7.48 -9.64 -2.68
C LEU A 126 6.59 -10.07 -1.52
N THR A 127 6.23 -9.12 -0.64
CA THR A 127 5.33 -9.39 0.50
C THR A 127 3.91 -9.68 0.04
N ALA A 128 3.35 -8.90 -0.89
CA ALA A 128 2.04 -9.14 -1.48
C ALA A 128 1.96 -10.50 -2.19
N ARG A 129 3.00 -10.87 -2.95
CA ARG A 129 3.11 -12.20 -3.58
C ARG A 129 3.17 -13.33 -2.56
N LYS A 130 3.83 -13.09 -1.42
CA LYS A 130 3.87 -14.07 -0.32
C LYS A 130 2.51 -14.21 0.36
N ILE A 131 1.81 -13.10 0.56
CA ILE A 131 0.44 -13.07 1.09
C ILE A 131 -0.49 -13.88 0.18
N GLU A 132 -0.46 -13.60 -1.12
CA GLU A 132 -1.30 -14.25 -2.12
C GLU A 132 -1.04 -15.76 -2.25
N ARG A 133 0.23 -16.21 -2.23
CA ARG A 133 0.59 -17.61 -2.51
C ARG A 133 0.74 -18.50 -1.28
N VAL A 134 1.09 -17.92 -0.13
CA VAL A 134 1.43 -18.66 1.09
C VAL A 134 0.42 -18.39 2.19
N CYS A 135 0.08 -17.13 2.44
CA CYS A 135 -0.84 -16.77 3.53
C CYS A 135 -2.29 -17.11 3.23
N SER A 136 -2.69 -17.11 1.95
CA SER A 136 -4.02 -17.53 1.49
C SER A 136 -4.36 -18.99 1.80
N ARG A 137 -3.35 -19.81 2.13
CA ARG A 137 -3.57 -21.21 2.50
C ARG A 137 -4.40 -21.30 3.78
N HIS A 138 -5.41 -22.16 3.75
CA HIS A 138 -6.35 -22.36 4.85
C HIS A 138 -5.66 -22.72 6.18
N ASP A 139 -4.46 -23.31 6.14
CA ASP A 139 -3.69 -23.75 7.31
C ASP A 139 -2.58 -22.77 7.73
N TYR A 140 -2.54 -21.54 7.19
CA TYR A 140 -1.42 -20.63 7.43
C TYR A 140 -1.31 -20.16 8.90
N ILE A 141 -2.26 -19.37 9.39
CA ILE A 141 -2.30 -18.91 10.80
C ILE A 141 -3.28 -19.73 11.63
N SER A 142 -4.50 -19.92 11.13
CA SER A 142 -5.55 -20.64 11.83
C SER A 142 -6.52 -21.26 10.83
N PRO A 143 -6.89 -22.55 10.99
CA PRO A 143 -7.93 -23.20 10.18
C PRO A 143 -9.34 -22.64 10.41
N ARG A 144 -9.53 -21.80 11.44
CA ARG A 144 -10.82 -21.18 11.76
C ARG A 144 -11.00 -19.80 11.11
N ARG A 145 -9.95 -19.31 10.45
CA ARG A 145 -9.92 -17.98 9.84
C ARG A 145 -9.94 -18.18 8.32
N ASN A 146 -10.80 -17.45 7.61
CA ASN A 146 -10.83 -17.49 6.16
C ASN A 146 -9.62 -16.71 5.59
N ASN A 147 -8.44 -17.33 5.65
CA ASN A 147 -7.19 -16.67 5.26
C ASN A 147 -7.20 -16.26 3.78
N GLU A 148 -7.90 -17.00 2.92
CA GLU A 148 -8.02 -16.66 1.50
C GLU A 148 -8.73 -15.33 1.30
N GLU A 149 -9.88 -15.14 1.93
CA GLU A 149 -10.66 -13.90 1.87
C GLU A 149 -9.87 -12.73 2.46
N LEU A 150 -9.24 -12.92 3.62
CA LEU A 150 -8.41 -11.89 4.23
C LEU A 150 -7.21 -11.47 3.38
N CYS A 151 -6.58 -12.42 2.67
CA CYS A 151 -5.48 -12.09 1.78
C CYS A 151 -5.98 -11.31 0.56
N LYS A 152 -7.16 -11.64 0.03
CA LYS A 152 -7.79 -10.89 -1.07
C LYS A 152 -8.16 -9.48 -0.62
N ASP A 153 -8.77 -9.35 0.55
CA ASP A 153 -9.15 -8.05 1.13
C ASP A 153 -7.93 -7.17 1.39
N ALA A 154 -6.84 -7.75 1.88
CA ALA A 154 -5.58 -7.04 2.08
C ALA A 154 -4.95 -6.54 0.78
N ILE A 155 -5.00 -7.33 -0.30
CA ILE A 155 -4.52 -6.92 -1.62
C ILE A 155 -5.41 -5.80 -2.19
N ALA A 156 -6.73 -5.91 -2.00
CA ALA A 156 -7.67 -4.86 -2.38
C ALA A 156 -7.41 -3.56 -1.58
N GLU A 157 -7.20 -3.67 -0.27
CA GLU A 157 -6.83 -2.53 0.58
C GLU A 157 -5.52 -1.89 0.10
N LEU A 158 -4.47 -2.68 -0.16
CA LEU A 158 -3.19 -2.18 -0.66
C LEU A 158 -3.37 -1.30 -1.92
N ASN A 159 -4.18 -1.78 -2.87
CA ASN A 159 -4.48 -1.04 -4.11
C ASN A 159 -5.30 0.23 -3.86
N ILE A 160 -6.24 0.20 -2.91
CA ILE A 160 -6.98 1.40 -2.49
C ILE A 160 -6.02 2.41 -1.87
N ARG A 161 -5.10 1.98 -0.99
CA ARG A 161 -4.12 2.87 -0.35
C ARG A 161 -3.16 3.50 -1.35
N PHE A 162 -2.71 2.76 -2.36
CA PHE A 162 -1.92 3.34 -3.45
C PHE A 162 -2.69 4.46 -4.15
N LYS A 163 -3.96 4.23 -4.49
CA LYS A 163 -4.80 5.23 -5.14
C LYS A 163 -5.07 6.46 -4.26
N GLU A 164 -5.39 6.25 -2.98
CA GLU A 164 -5.65 7.33 -2.01
C GLU A 164 -4.44 8.23 -1.81
N ASN A 165 -3.23 7.66 -1.82
CA ASN A 165 -1.98 8.41 -1.66
C ASN A 165 -1.47 9.00 -2.98
N GLY A 166 -2.23 8.89 -4.08
CA GLY A 166 -1.81 9.40 -5.39
C GLY A 166 -0.56 8.70 -5.92
N VAL A 167 -0.35 7.44 -5.56
CA VAL A 167 0.77 6.61 -6.01
C VAL A 167 0.33 5.83 -7.24
N GLY A 168 1.02 6.02 -8.37
CA GLY A 168 0.64 5.45 -9.67
C GLY A 168 0.99 3.97 -9.84
N TYR A 169 0.92 3.19 -8.77
CA TYR A 169 1.22 1.76 -8.78
C TYR A 169 -0.02 0.97 -8.38
N GLN A 170 -0.15 -0.21 -8.96
CA GLN A 170 -1.19 -1.17 -8.60
C GLN A 170 -0.58 -2.56 -8.56
N TYR A 171 -0.97 -3.37 -7.58
CA TYR A 171 -0.64 -4.78 -7.54
C TYR A 171 -1.68 -5.60 -8.30
N SER A 172 -1.22 -6.41 -9.27
CA SER A 172 -2.05 -7.33 -10.06
C SER A 172 -1.27 -8.61 -10.37
N ASP A 173 -1.92 -9.77 -10.20
CA ASP A 173 -1.42 -11.10 -10.59
C ASP A 173 0.05 -11.38 -10.21
N GLY A 174 0.43 -11.06 -8.98
CA GLY A 174 1.77 -11.34 -8.50
C GLY A 174 2.82 -10.27 -8.79
N SER A 175 2.47 -9.15 -9.43
CA SER A 175 3.44 -8.08 -9.78
C SER A 175 2.86 -6.68 -9.56
N ILE A 176 3.73 -5.71 -9.29
CA ILE A 176 3.35 -4.30 -9.27
C ILE A 176 3.42 -3.76 -10.70
N ILE A 177 2.29 -3.27 -11.21
CA ILE A 177 2.17 -2.58 -12.48
C ILE A 177 2.11 -1.08 -12.25
N ARG A 178 2.85 -0.34 -13.08
CA ARG A 178 2.73 1.12 -13.15
C ARG A 178 1.45 1.46 -13.90
N VAL A 179 0.59 2.25 -13.27
CA VAL A 179 -0.60 2.80 -13.90
C VAL A 179 -0.17 4.07 -14.64
N ASP A 180 0.22 3.92 -15.91
CA ASP A 180 0.56 5.08 -16.73
C ASP A 180 -0.66 6.00 -16.89
N SER A 181 -0.53 7.24 -16.41
CA SER A 181 -1.53 8.31 -16.53
C SER A 181 -1.70 8.86 -17.95
N GLN A 182 -1.11 8.23 -18.97
CA GLN A 182 -1.18 8.73 -20.36
C GLN A 182 -2.61 8.75 -20.94
N LEU A 183 -3.60 8.16 -20.28
CA LEU A 183 -5.01 8.19 -20.70
C LEU A 183 -5.90 9.22 -19.98
N ILE A 184 -5.42 9.97 -18.97
CA ILE A 184 -6.25 11.01 -18.34
C ILE A 184 -5.91 12.42 -18.86
N HIS A 185 -4.69 12.63 -19.37
CA HIS A 185 -4.22 13.97 -19.80
C HIS A 185 -4.26 14.26 -21.31
N THR A 186 -4.87 13.40 -22.14
CA THR A 186 -5.02 13.70 -23.59
C THR A 186 -6.33 14.43 -23.94
N GLU A 187 -7.32 14.52 -23.04
CA GLU A 187 -8.57 15.26 -23.32
C GLU A 187 -8.72 16.61 -22.62
N SER A 188 -7.83 17.01 -21.71
CA SER A 188 -8.03 18.22 -20.89
C SER A 188 -7.01 19.34 -21.07
N VAL A 189 -6.05 19.22 -22.00
CA VAL A 189 -5.18 20.33 -22.37
C VAL A 189 -5.18 20.55 -23.87
N ILE A 190 -6.22 21.26 -24.32
CA ILE A 190 -6.29 22.32 -25.35
C ILE A 190 -7.77 22.35 -25.79
N PRO A 191 -8.53 23.42 -25.48
CA PRO A 191 -8.08 24.77 -25.75
C PRO A 191 -8.48 25.80 -24.69
N ALA A 192 -7.57 26.09 -23.75
CA ALA A 192 -7.46 27.44 -23.20
C ALA A 192 -7.09 28.48 -24.29
N LEU A 193 -6.78 28.03 -25.52
CA LEU A 193 -6.69 28.86 -26.71
C LEU A 193 -8.04 29.29 -27.30
N THR A 194 -9.18 28.73 -26.88
CA THR A 194 -10.50 29.16 -27.39
C THR A 194 -11.03 30.38 -26.64
N VAL A 195 -10.56 30.64 -25.41
CA VAL A 195 -10.94 31.84 -24.64
C VAL A 195 -10.30 33.12 -25.22
N LEU A 196 -9.20 33.01 -25.96
CA LEU A 196 -8.59 34.13 -26.70
C LEU A 196 -9.25 34.41 -28.06
N ARG A 197 -10.33 33.71 -28.43
CA ARG A 197 -11.17 34.00 -29.61
C ARG A 197 -12.57 34.45 -29.24
N ASP A 198 -12.72 35.11 -28.10
CA ASP A 198 -13.94 35.82 -27.75
C ASP A 198 -13.96 37.20 -28.46
N PRO A 199 -14.95 37.52 -29.32
CA PRO A 199 -15.07 38.81 -30.02
C PRO A 199 -15.17 40.03 -29.08
N ALA A 200 -15.32 39.80 -27.78
CA ALA A 200 -15.39 40.86 -26.77
C ALA A 200 -14.04 41.57 -26.50
N PHE A 201 -12.90 40.97 -26.87
CA PHE A 201 -11.57 41.58 -26.64
C PHE A 201 -11.03 42.43 -27.79
N GLU A 202 -11.63 42.41 -28.98
CA GLU A 202 -11.26 43.32 -30.09
C GLU A 202 -11.68 44.77 -29.84
N ARG A 203 -12.73 45.02 -29.04
CA ARG A 203 -13.24 46.39 -28.83
C ARG A 203 -12.37 47.29 -27.97
N ARG A 204 -11.41 46.75 -27.20
CA ARG A 204 -10.62 47.55 -26.26
C ARG A 204 -9.27 48.02 -26.81
N ARG A 205 -8.94 47.67 -28.06
CA ARG A 205 -7.72 48.15 -28.74
C ARG A 205 -8.00 49.23 -29.80
N ALA A 206 -9.27 49.45 -30.17
CA ALA A 206 -9.67 50.48 -31.14
C ALA A 206 -9.98 51.86 -30.54
N VAL A 207 -9.96 52.04 -29.21
CA VAL A 207 -10.31 53.32 -28.55
C VAL A 207 -9.08 54.14 -28.14
N LEU A 208 -7.86 53.64 -28.34
CA LEU A 208 -6.63 54.38 -28.03
C LEU A 208 -5.91 54.96 -29.25
N ASP A 209 -6.31 54.61 -30.47
CA ASP A 209 -5.77 55.19 -31.73
C ASP A 209 -6.64 56.31 -32.32
N SER A 210 -7.71 56.73 -31.65
CA SER A 210 -8.57 57.85 -32.07
C SER A 210 -8.51 59.07 -31.14
N ALA A 211 -7.44 59.20 -30.34
CA ALA A 211 -7.22 60.33 -29.43
C ALA A 211 -5.77 60.89 -29.54
N SER A 212 -5.27 61.04 -30.76
CA SER A 212 -4.20 61.98 -31.11
C SER A 212 -4.44 62.56 -32.50
#